data_AF-A0A2V8P475-F1
#
_entry.id   AF-A0A2V8P475-F1
#
_cell.length_a   1.000
_cell.length_b   1.000
_cell.length_c   1.000
_cell.angle_alpha   90.00
_cell.angle_beta   90.00
_cell.angle_gamma   90.00
#
_symmetry.space_group_name_H-M   'P 1'
#
loop_
_entity.id
_entity.type
_entity.pdbx_description
1 polymer ?
#
loop_
_entity_poly.entity_id
_entity_poly.type
_entity_poly.pdbx_seq_one_letter_code
_entity_poly.pdbx_strand_id
1 'polypeptide(L)'
;MSIMRLMLRLKAKAQSPLRSAGALQMVIFILVALGPARAQSITELQRGFERPPDDAKIMMRWWWFGPAVTRAELEREMRLMKVGGIGGFEVQPVYPLLPDDPTRGIKNLPFLSDEFIDTLRFVSVKSRELGLRMDLTLGSGWPFGGPSVPVSEAAGMLRTERIKLPGNSSRIPIPGITAGEKLLAVFLARTQEQSIVADSLRELTDIHDGAVWLPDNLEGPHEVLCFISSRTGMQVKRPAVGAEGYVLNHLDRVATENYLNHVGDRLMQAFGSNPPHAVFCDSLEVYNQDWTSDFLEEFKRRRGYDLKPYLPALVADIGPKTLEIRRDWGKTLTELLNERFLTPLHDWARRNHTLLRAQDYGVPAAALSSNAYIDLPEGEGPQWKILRASRWASSASHLYGHQVTSSETWTWLHSPVFRATPLDMKAEADLHFLEGINQLIGHGWPYTAEGVEYPGWRFYASAVFNEKNPWWIVMPDVELYLQRLSYLLRQGQPANDVALYLPNDDAWAHFTNGNAHMIEILRDRVGPNVIPAILEAGYDFDFFDDDALTKVGRVEKGELVLGSNRYRVVILPGVERISLDTLRKLEEFARSGGIVIATRRRPDVAPGFQTTKAEETQVREVSQRLFEG
;
A
#
# COMPACT_ATOMS: atom_id res chain seq x y z
N MET A 1 44.68 -41.92 -4.55
CA MET A 1 45.91 -42.47 -3.91
C MET A 1 46.83 -41.30 -3.58
N SER A 2 47.58 -41.26 -2.47
CA SER A 2 47.44 -41.92 -1.17
C SER A 2 48.43 -41.24 -0.19
N ILE A 3 48.06 -41.07 1.09
CA ILE A 3 48.93 -41.06 2.30
C ILE A 3 50.25 -40.24 2.19
N MET A 4 50.34 -39.02 2.73
CA MET A 4 50.49 -38.66 4.15
C MET A 4 51.84 -39.04 4.81
N ARG A 5 52.60 -37.99 5.21
CA ARG A 5 53.77 -37.93 6.13
C ARG A 5 55.12 -38.52 5.67
N LEU A 6 56.12 -37.64 5.59
CA LEU A 6 57.32 -37.78 6.41
C LEU A 6 57.80 -36.41 6.92
N MET A 7 58.49 -36.39 8.06
CA MET A 7 58.69 -35.22 8.92
C MET A 7 60.17 -35.09 9.31
N LEU A 8 60.61 -33.85 9.60
CA LEU A 8 61.78 -33.46 10.43
C LEU A 8 63.21 -33.49 9.86
N ARG A 9 63.93 -32.41 10.27
CA ARG A 9 65.38 -32.19 10.51
C ARG A 9 66.03 -31.16 9.55
N LEU A 10 66.85 -30.18 9.97
CA LEU A 10 67.34 -29.73 11.30
C LEU A 10 67.96 -28.31 11.18
N LYS A 11 67.80 -27.42 12.21
CA LYS A 11 68.75 -26.38 12.75
C LYS A 11 69.42 -25.34 11.79
N ALA A 12 69.71 -24.07 12.16
CA ALA A 12 69.68 -23.36 13.45
C ALA A 12 69.65 -21.79 13.35
N LYS A 13 69.13 -21.17 14.43
CA LYS A 13 69.51 -19.90 15.11
C LYS A 13 69.85 -18.59 14.32
N ALA A 14 69.03 -17.56 14.57
CA ALA A 14 69.40 -16.31 15.28
C ALA A 14 68.08 -15.64 15.78
N GLN A 15 67.79 -15.63 17.09
CA GLN A 15 67.89 -14.49 18.02
C GLN A 15 67.14 -13.18 17.61
N SER A 16 66.27 -12.73 18.52
CA SER A 16 65.25 -11.67 18.44
C SER A 16 65.62 -10.47 19.37
N PRO A 17 64.76 -9.48 19.76
CA PRO A 17 63.31 -9.24 19.52
C PRO A 17 62.87 -7.74 19.37
N LEU A 18 61.54 -7.47 19.48
CA LEU A 18 60.82 -6.16 19.53
C LEU A 18 60.85 -5.34 18.21
N ARG A 19 59.80 -4.64 17.71
CA ARG A 19 58.39 -4.31 18.06
C ARG A 19 57.68 -3.96 16.71
N SER A 20 56.35 -3.86 16.53
CA SER A 20 55.14 -4.12 17.33
C SER A 20 53.87 -4.05 16.44
N ALA A 21 52.75 -4.62 16.89
CA ALA A 21 51.36 -4.32 16.49
C ALA A 21 50.96 -4.43 15.00
N GLY A 22 50.48 -5.61 14.61
CA GLY A 22 49.38 -5.71 13.64
C GLY A 22 48.05 -5.79 14.40
N ALA A 23 47.02 -5.07 13.94
CA ALA A 23 45.66 -5.17 14.44
C ALA A 23 44.73 -5.52 13.28
N LEU A 24 44.41 -6.81 13.16
CA LEU A 24 43.41 -7.31 12.22
C LEU A 24 42.03 -6.93 12.77
N GLN A 25 41.41 -5.89 12.20
CA GLN A 25 40.12 -5.40 12.69
C GLN A 25 38.99 -6.35 12.27
N MET A 26 38.58 -7.19 13.21
CA MET A 26 37.54 -8.20 13.03
C MET A 26 36.19 -7.51 12.89
N VAL A 27 35.62 -7.52 11.68
CA VAL A 27 34.26 -7.03 11.43
C VAL A 27 33.27 -8.01 12.07
N ILE A 28 32.81 -7.68 13.28
CA ILE A 28 31.70 -8.37 13.91
C ILE A 28 30.41 -7.86 13.25
N PHE A 29 29.91 -8.61 12.27
CA PHE A 29 28.51 -8.51 11.87
C PHE A 29 27.65 -8.90 13.07
N ILE A 30 27.00 -7.93 13.70
CA ILE A 30 25.90 -8.21 14.63
C ILE A 30 24.72 -8.64 13.75
N LEU A 31 24.64 -9.94 13.50
CA LEU A 31 23.37 -10.59 13.19
C LEU A 31 22.44 -10.36 14.38
N VAL A 32 21.53 -9.40 14.27
CA VAL A 32 20.35 -9.34 15.12
C VAL A 32 19.49 -10.54 14.73
N ALA A 33 19.76 -11.67 15.39
CA ALA A 33 18.86 -12.80 15.35
C ALA A 33 17.53 -12.34 15.96
N LEU A 34 16.48 -12.31 15.14
CA LEU A 34 15.09 -12.24 15.57
C LEU A 34 14.76 -13.52 16.35
N GLY A 35 15.22 -13.57 17.60
CA GLY A 35 14.79 -14.57 18.56
C GLY A 35 13.32 -14.33 18.93
N PRO A 36 12.58 -15.38 19.30
CA PRO A 36 11.21 -15.21 19.78
C PRO A 36 11.20 -14.23 20.95
N ALA A 37 10.23 -13.31 20.95
CA ALA A 37 10.08 -12.29 22.00
C ALA A 37 10.16 -12.98 23.37
N ARG A 38 11.26 -12.72 24.09
CA ARG A 38 11.52 -13.37 25.37
C ARG A 38 10.38 -12.99 26.31
N ALA A 39 9.58 -13.98 26.71
CA ALA A 39 8.39 -13.76 27.53
C ALA A 39 8.77 -12.92 28.76
N GLN A 40 8.33 -11.66 28.76
CA GLN A 40 8.55 -10.75 29.87
C GLN A 40 7.85 -11.34 31.10
N SER A 41 8.52 -11.25 32.25
CA SER A 41 7.85 -11.57 33.50
C SER A 41 6.65 -10.63 33.70
N ILE A 42 5.62 -11.10 34.42
CA ILE A 42 4.45 -10.25 34.75
C ILE A 42 4.89 -8.94 35.45
N THR A 43 5.99 -8.99 36.22
CA THR A 43 6.60 -7.82 36.86
C THR A 43 7.31 -6.87 35.87
N GLU A 44 7.79 -7.34 34.73
CA GLU A 44 8.30 -6.49 33.65
C GLU A 44 7.14 -5.86 32.88
N LEU A 45 6.12 -6.64 32.53
CA LEU A 45 4.89 -6.16 31.87
C LEU A 45 4.18 -5.10 32.73
N GLN A 46 4.05 -5.32 34.04
CA GLN A 46 3.46 -4.35 34.96
C GLN A 46 4.29 -3.05 35.00
N ARG A 47 5.62 -3.13 35.09
CA ARG A 47 6.49 -1.94 35.08
C ARG A 47 6.38 -1.16 33.77
N GLY A 48 6.32 -1.87 32.64
CA GLY A 48 6.08 -1.27 31.33
C GLY A 48 4.67 -0.71 31.16
N PHE A 49 3.65 -1.29 31.79
CA PHE A 49 2.30 -0.71 31.78
C PHE A 49 2.18 0.53 32.69
N GLU A 50 2.83 0.52 33.85
CA GLU A 50 2.90 1.67 34.74
C GLU A 50 3.68 2.83 34.10
N ARG A 51 4.78 2.51 33.40
CA ARG A 51 5.71 3.44 32.74
C ARG A 51 6.05 2.96 31.32
N PRO A 52 5.14 3.15 30.35
CA PRO A 52 5.35 2.67 28.99
C PRO A 52 6.48 3.43 28.27
N PRO A 53 7.18 2.77 27.33
CA PRO A 53 8.28 3.36 26.60
C PRO A 53 7.78 4.43 25.61
N ASP A 54 8.64 5.41 25.31
CA ASP A 54 8.28 6.56 24.46
C ASP A 54 7.94 6.17 23.00
N ASP A 55 8.41 5.01 22.53
CA ASP A 55 8.07 4.49 21.20
C ASP A 55 6.63 3.93 21.10
N ALA A 56 5.97 3.69 22.23
CA ALA A 56 4.55 3.31 22.28
C ALA A 56 3.60 4.53 22.25
N LYS A 57 4.12 5.76 22.30
CA LYS A 57 3.30 6.97 22.20
C LYS A 57 2.73 7.14 20.80
N ILE A 58 1.55 7.75 20.68
CA ILE A 58 1.00 8.10 19.38
C ILE A 58 1.84 9.17 18.69
N MET A 59 1.64 9.32 17.39
CA MET A 59 2.18 10.43 16.60
C MET A 59 1.04 11.23 15.97
N MET A 60 1.33 12.41 15.45
CA MET A 60 0.36 13.23 14.70
C MET A 60 0.85 13.49 13.27
N ARG A 61 -0.05 13.40 12.29
CA ARG A 61 0.18 14.00 10.98
C ARG A 61 0.09 15.52 11.11
N TRP A 62 1.21 16.20 10.85
CA TRP A 62 1.39 17.64 11.06
C TRP A 62 1.26 18.38 9.73
N TRP A 63 0.09 19.00 9.53
CA TRP A 63 -0.28 19.67 8.27
C TRP A 63 0.42 21.02 8.16
N TRP A 64 1.37 21.11 7.25
CA TRP A 64 2.04 22.38 6.92
C TRP A 64 1.37 23.02 5.71
N PHE A 65 0.45 23.94 5.96
CA PHE A 65 -0.25 24.67 4.92
C PHE A 65 0.64 25.73 4.27
N GLY A 66 0.89 25.61 2.97
CA GLY A 66 1.63 26.58 2.20
C GLY A 66 2.92 26.03 1.61
N PRO A 67 4.01 25.94 2.39
CA PRO A 67 4.14 26.07 3.84
C PRO A 67 4.46 27.50 4.31
N ALA A 68 3.49 28.14 4.98
CA ALA A 68 3.63 29.42 5.65
C ALA A 68 4.02 29.25 7.13
N VAL A 69 5.20 28.66 7.37
CA VAL A 69 5.66 28.22 8.69
C VAL A 69 6.80 29.09 9.24
N THR A 70 6.90 29.23 10.57
CA THR A 70 8.01 29.94 11.23
C THR A 70 8.74 29.04 12.23
N ARG A 71 10.06 29.19 12.36
CA ARG A 71 10.87 28.37 13.28
C ARG A 71 10.41 28.48 14.75
N ALA A 72 9.99 29.66 15.18
CA ALA A 72 9.51 29.89 16.54
C ALA A 72 8.22 29.10 16.82
N GLU A 73 7.26 29.15 15.89
CA GLU A 73 5.98 28.44 16.03
C GLU A 73 6.16 26.92 15.88
N LEU A 74 7.00 26.46 14.95
CA LEU A 74 7.37 25.05 14.81
C LEU A 74 7.97 24.49 16.12
N GLU A 75 8.87 25.22 16.79
CA GLU A 75 9.39 24.82 18.10
C GLU A 75 8.32 24.87 19.20
N ARG A 76 7.40 25.84 19.17
CA ARG A 76 6.28 25.94 20.11
C ARG A 76 5.34 24.73 20.00
N GLU A 77 4.92 24.37 18.79
CA GLU A 77 4.03 23.23 18.55
C GLU A 77 4.69 21.90 18.91
N MET A 78 5.97 21.68 18.56
CA MET A 78 6.70 20.48 19.02
C MET A 78 6.77 20.39 20.55
N ARG A 79 7.00 21.51 21.25
CA ARG A 79 6.97 21.55 22.73
C ARG A 79 5.58 21.25 23.27
N LEU A 80 4.51 21.74 22.62
CA LEU A 80 3.14 21.41 22.99
C LEU A 80 2.82 19.92 22.77
N MET A 81 3.23 19.32 21.66
CA MET A 81 3.09 17.88 21.44
C MET A 81 3.73 17.08 22.59
N LYS A 82 4.97 17.43 22.99
CA LYS A 82 5.65 16.78 24.12
C LYS A 82 4.93 16.99 25.46
N VAL A 83 4.37 18.19 25.70
CA VAL A 83 3.56 18.48 26.91
C VAL A 83 2.25 17.69 26.90
N GLY A 84 1.60 17.55 25.75
CA GLY A 84 0.38 16.75 25.58
C GLY A 84 0.60 15.24 25.74
N GLY A 85 1.84 14.76 25.75
CA GLY A 85 2.18 13.35 25.88
C GLY A 85 2.47 12.63 24.56
N ILE A 86 2.35 13.32 23.42
CA ILE A 86 2.56 12.81 22.06
C ILE A 86 4.04 12.48 21.83
N GLY A 87 4.33 11.39 21.13
CA GLY A 87 5.68 10.85 20.93
C GLY A 87 6.42 11.39 19.72
N GLY A 88 5.73 12.01 18.78
CA GLY A 88 6.31 12.47 17.52
C GLY A 88 5.27 12.91 16.51
N PHE A 89 5.74 13.14 15.29
CA PHE A 89 4.91 13.63 14.19
C PHE A 89 5.42 13.16 12.83
N GLU A 90 4.54 13.20 11.85
CA GLU A 90 4.83 13.09 10.43
C GLU A 90 4.65 14.47 9.79
N VAL A 91 5.65 14.99 9.07
CA VAL A 91 5.51 16.27 8.36
C VAL A 91 4.84 16.04 7.00
N GLN A 92 3.63 16.58 6.81
CA GLN A 92 2.88 16.52 5.55
C GLN A 92 2.60 17.93 4.99
N PRO A 93 3.42 18.44 4.05
CA PRO A 93 3.20 19.73 3.39
C PRO A 93 2.00 19.68 2.45
N VAL A 94 1.15 20.70 2.51
CA VAL A 94 -0.09 20.81 1.72
C VAL A 94 -0.35 22.27 1.28
N TYR A 95 -1.40 22.48 0.49
CA TYR A 95 -1.85 23.76 -0.06
C TYR A 95 -1.81 24.97 0.92
N PRO A 96 -1.54 26.18 0.41
CA PRO A 96 -1.61 27.42 1.20
C PRO A 96 -3.04 27.74 1.63
N LEU A 97 -3.19 28.16 2.90
CA LEU A 97 -4.44 28.75 3.40
C LEU A 97 -4.52 30.27 3.18
N LEU A 98 -3.39 30.94 3.00
CA LEU A 98 -3.27 32.37 2.78
C LEU A 98 -2.20 32.65 1.70
N PRO A 99 -2.38 33.69 0.87
CA PRO A 99 -1.31 34.20 0.02
C PRO A 99 -0.20 34.82 0.87
N ASP A 100 0.94 35.09 0.24
CA ASP A 100 2.04 35.84 0.88
C ASP A 100 1.56 37.23 1.30
N ASP A 101 1.82 37.58 2.56
CA ASP A 101 1.53 38.88 3.16
C ASP A 101 2.67 39.27 4.11
N PRO A 102 3.67 40.04 3.61
CA PRO A 102 4.78 40.53 4.43
C PRO A 102 4.35 41.40 5.62
N THR A 103 3.17 42.04 5.56
CA THR A 103 2.67 42.88 6.66
C THR A 103 2.18 42.05 7.85
N ARG A 104 1.81 40.79 7.59
CA ARG A 104 1.38 39.80 8.58
C ARG A 104 2.44 38.71 8.83
N GLY A 105 3.63 38.82 8.23
CA GLY A 105 4.69 37.82 8.33
C GLY A 105 4.39 36.49 7.61
N ILE A 106 3.40 36.46 6.72
CA ILE A 106 3.01 35.25 5.97
C ILE A 106 3.87 35.15 4.71
N LYS A 107 4.62 34.05 4.58
CA LYS A 107 5.42 33.70 3.40
C LYS A 107 5.36 32.20 3.17
N ASN A 108 4.84 31.77 2.02
CA ASN A 108 4.81 30.38 1.61
C ASN A 108 6.18 29.96 1.04
N LEU A 109 6.85 28.98 1.64
CA LEU A 109 8.16 28.49 1.21
C LEU A 109 8.03 27.42 0.10
N PRO A 110 8.34 27.68 -1.18
CA PRO A 110 8.06 26.70 -2.24
C PRO A 110 8.65 25.32 -1.94
N PHE A 111 7.90 24.25 -2.22
CA PHE A 111 8.29 22.88 -1.92
C PHE A 111 9.66 22.57 -2.56
N LEU A 112 10.52 21.88 -1.80
CA LEU A 112 11.93 21.61 -2.15
C LEU A 112 12.85 22.84 -2.33
N SER A 113 12.40 24.07 -2.10
CA SER A 113 13.28 25.25 -2.04
C SER A 113 14.33 25.14 -0.92
N ASP A 114 15.42 25.90 -1.00
CA ASP A 114 16.46 25.88 0.04
C ASP A 114 15.91 26.31 1.41
N GLU A 115 14.98 27.27 1.46
CA GLU A 115 14.32 27.69 2.69
C GLU A 115 13.39 26.61 3.27
N PHE A 116 12.70 25.85 2.40
CA PHE A 116 11.90 24.69 2.84
C PHE A 116 12.79 23.58 3.42
N ILE A 117 13.87 23.20 2.72
CA ILE A 117 14.81 22.16 3.18
C ILE A 117 15.55 22.59 4.46
N ASP A 118 15.86 23.88 4.60
CA ASP A 118 16.46 24.41 5.83
C ASP A 118 15.48 24.49 7.02
N THR A 119 14.19 24.73 6.73
CA THR A 119 13.13 24.64 7.74
C THR A 119 12.91 23.19 8.19
N LEU A 120 12.91 22.23 7.26
CA LEU A 120 12.83 20.80 7.55
C LEU A 120 14.04 20.32 8.37
N ARG A 121 15.25 20.84 8.07
CA ARG A 121 16.47 20.61 8.87
C ARG A 121 16.34 21.15 10.28
N PHE A 122 15.82 22.36 10.47
CA PHE A 122 15.56 22.92 11.79
C PHE A 122 14.63 22.01 12.62
N VAL A 123 13.53 21.54 12.02
CA VAL A 123 12.57 20.64 12.68
C VAL A 123 13.21 19.28 13.01
N SER A 124 14.01 18.72 12.10
CA SER A 124 14.78 17.49 12.32
C SER A 124 15.78 17.60 13.47
N VAL A 125 16.48 18.72 13.61
CA VAL A 125 17.37 18.98 14.76
C VAL A 125 16.57 19.13 16.05
N LYS A 126 15.50 19.92 16.02
CA LYS A 126 14.69 20.24 17.20
C LYS A 126 13.90 19.04 17.73
N SER A 127 13.39 18.16 16.87
CA SER A 127 12.70 16.93 17.28
C SER A 127 13.64 16.02 18.09
N ARG A 128 14.89 15.87 17.65
CA ARG A 128 15.94 15.15 18.40
C ARG A 128 16.24 15.79 19.75
N GLU A 129 16.37 17.13 19.82
CA GLU A 129 16.57 17.85 21.09
C GLU A 129 15.42 17.64 22.08
N LEU A 130 14.18 17.49 21.59
CA LEU A 130 12.97 17.31 22.39
C LEU A 130 12.63 15.83 22.68
N GLY A 131 13.38 14.89 22.11
CA GLY A 131 13.06 13.46 22.17
C GLY A 131 11.69 13.14 21.55
N LEU A 132 11.46 13.65 20.33
CA LEU A 132 10.29 13.39 19.50
C LEU A 132 10.70 12.59 18.26
N ARG A 133 9.89 11.58 17.90
CA ARG A 133 10.02 10.86 16.63
C ARG A 133 9.58 11.77 15.48
N MET A 134 10.29 11.71 14.36
CA MET A 134 9.94 12.45 13.15
C MET A 134 9.90 11.48 11.97
N ASP A 135 8.73 11.42 11.34
CA ASP A 135 8.52 10.83 10.04
C ASP A 135 8.32 11.93 8.99
N LEU A 136 8.45 11.57 7.72
CA LEU A 136 8.32 12.52 6.60
C LEU A 136 7.54 11.90 5.45
N THR A 137 6.44 12.53 5.04
CA THR A 137 5.76 12.20 3.78
C THR A 137 6.70 12.47 2.61
N LEU A 138 6.90 11.49 1.74
CA LEU A 138 7.91 11.55 0.67
C LEU A 138 7.41 12.36 -0.56
N GLY A 139 6.81 13.52 -0.29
CA GLY A 139 6.13 14.35 -1.27
C GLY A 139 5.40 15.52 -0.61
N SER A 140 4.39 16.04 -1.29
CA SER A 140 3.45 17.03 -0.73
C SER A 140 2.06 16.73 -1.27
N GLY A 141 1.06 16.74 -0.39
CA GLY A 141 -0.23 16.14 -0.73
C GLY A 141 -0.08 14.66 -1.11
N TRP A 142 -0.97 14.16 -1.96
CA TRP A 142 -0.97 12.76 -2.41
C TRP A 142 -1.78 12.58 -3.71
N PRO A 143 -1.62 11.46 -4.46
CA PRO A 143 -0.49 10.53 -4.42
C PRO A 143 0.81 11.20 -4.89
N PHE A 144 1.92 10.47 -4.88
CA PHE A 144 3.22 11.00 -5.28
C PHE A 144 3.24 11.56 -6.71
N GLY A 145 3.73 12.79 -6.83
CA GLY A 145 3.84 13.52 -8.09
C GLY A 145 4.37 14.93 -7.88
N GLY A 146 4.28 15.76 -8.92
CA GLY A 146 4.68 17.17 -8.87
C GLY A 146 5.29 17.66 -10.20
N PRO A 147 5.93 18.84 -10.21
CA PRO A 147 6.41 19.48 -11.44
C PRO A 147 7.59 18.75 -12.10
N SER A 148 8.26 17.85 -11.38
CA SER A 148 9.32 16.97 -11.90
C SER A 148 8.80 15.77 -12.70
N VAL A 149 7.50 15.50 -12.71
CA VAL A 149 6.89 14.38 -13.44
C VAL A 149 6.45 14.86 -14.84
N PRO A 150 7.17 14.52 -15.93
CA PRO A 150 6.71 14.83 -17.28
C PRO A 150 5.48 13.99 -17.66
N VAL A 151 4.69 14.45 -18.64
CA VAL A 151 3.51 13.72 -19.13
C VAL A 151 3.83 12.30 -19.61
N SER A 152 5.07 12.03 -20.06
CA SER A 152 5.54 10.69 -20.39
C SER A 152 5.58 9.73 -19.19
N GLU A 153 5.85 10.24 -17.99
CA GLU A 153 5.98 9.50 -16.73
C GLU A 153 4.74 9.63 -15.82
N ALA A 154 3.76 10.45 -16.22
CA ALA A 154 2.48 10.57 -15.54
C ALA A 154 1.69 9.25 -15.56
N ALA A 155 0.81 9.03 -14.57
CA ALA A 155 0.03 7.82 -14.42
C ALA A 155 -0.72 7.40 -15.71
N GLY A 156 -0.57 6.14 -16.11
CA GLY A 156 -1.13 5.60 -17.35
C GLY A 156 -2.56 5.08 -17.18
N MET A 157 -3.38 5.22 -18.23
CA MET A 157 -4.69 4.56 -18.32
C MET A 157 -4.89 3.92 -19.69
N LEU A 158 -5.73 2.89 -19.76
CA LEU A 158 -6.27 2.40 -21.03
C LEU A 158 -7.49 3.25 -21.37
N ARG A 159 -7.32 4.27 -22.22
CA ARG A 159 -8.44 5.09 -22.67
C ARG A 159 -9.22 4.32 -23.73
N THR A 160 -10.51 4.11 -23.48
CA THR A 160 -11.43 3.45 -24.41
C THR A 160 -12.46 4.45 -24.94
N GLU A 161 -12.56 4.60 -26.26
CA GLU A 161 -13.67 5.31 -26.90
C GLU A 161 -14.64 4.33 -27.57
N ARG A 162 -15.95 4.55 -27.38
CA ARG A 162 -17.03 3.78 -28.02
C ARG A 162 -17.78 4.66 -29.00
N ILE A 163 -17.62 4.40 -30.30
CA ILE A 163 -18.20 5.20 -31.38
C ILE A 163 -19.35 4.39 -31.99
N LYS A 164 -20.60 4.77 -31.67
CA LYS A 164 -21.79 4.20 -32.33
C LYS A 164 -21.79 4.61 -33.80
N LEU A 165 -21.92 3.63 -34.71
CA LEU A 165 -21.85 3.91 -36.14
C LEU A 165 -23.19 4.46 -36.65
N PRO A 166 -23.22 5.64 -37.30
CA PRO A 166 -24.34 6.05 -38.12
C PRO A 166 -24.52 5.08 -39.29
N GLY A 167 -25.77 4.77 -39.65
CA GLY A 167 -26.07 3.95 -40.83
C GLY A 167 -25.43 4.53 -42.09
N ASN A 168 -24.86 3.65 -42.93
CA ASN A 168 -24.12 3.97 -44.17
C ASN A 168 -22.75 4.67 -43.98
N SER A 169 -22.13 4.60 -42.81
CA SER A 169 -20.74 5.05 -42.63
C SER A 169 -19.74 4.06 -43.27
N SER A 170 -18.87 4.54 -44.17
CA SER A 170 -17.76 3.75 -44.73
C SER A 170 -16.43 3.93 -44.00
N ARG A 171 -16.31 4.97 -43.18
CA ARG A 171 -15.16 5.23 -42.30
C ARG A 171 -15.57 6.07 -41.10
N ILE A 172 -14.78 6.03 -40.03
CA ILE A 172 -14.85 6.97 -38.90
C ILE A 172 -13.51 7.68 -38.71
N PRO A 173 -13.47 8.90 -38.16
CA PRO A 173 -12.20 9.49 -37.74
C PRO A 173 -11.57 8.64 -36.63
N ILE A 174 -10.24 8.59 -36.59
CA ILE A 174 -9.52 8.10 -35.41
C ILE A 174 -9.80 9.09 -34.26
N PRO A 175 -10.00 8.62 -33.02
CA PRO A 175 -10.00 9.46 -31.82
C PRO A 175 -8.86 10.48 -31.79
N GLY A 176 -9.08 11.63 -31.15
CA GLY A 176 -8.00 12.61 -30.96
C GLY A 176 -6.88 12.02 -30.11
N ILE A 177 -5.71 11.77 -30.70
CA ILE A 177 -4.50 11.26 -30.03
C ILE A 177 -3.62 12.46 -29.66
N THR A 178 -3.31 12.60 -28.39
CA THR A 178 -2.48 13.67 -27.82
C THR A 178 -1.05 13.20 -27.50
N ALA A 179 -0.16 14.11 -27.10
CA ALA A 179 1.23 13.78 -26.79
C ALA A 179 1.33 12.80 -25.61
N GLY A 180 2.04 11.69 -25.80
CA GLY A 180 2.13 10.59 -24.83
C GLY A 180 1.08 9.49 -25.00
N GLU A 181 0.12 9.65 -25.92
CA GLU A 181 -0.87 8.63 -26.25
C GLU A 181 -0.47 7.77 -27.46
N LYS A 182 -0.98 6.53 -27.51
CA LYS A 182 -0.78 5.59 -28.62
C LYS A 182 -2.04 4.75 -28.85
N LEU A 183 -2.61 4.82 -30.05
CA LEU A 183 -3.66 3.89 -30.48
C LEU A 183 -3.10 2.46 -30.50
N LEU A 184 -3.72 1.54 -29.77
CA LEU A 184 -3.29 0.15 -29.62
C LEU A 184 -4.03 -0.78 -30.59
N ALA A 185 -5.36 -0.65 -30.63
CA ALA A 185 -6.26 -1.51 -31.40
C ALA A 185 -7.58 -0.79 -31.66
N VAL A 186 -8.28 -1.21 -32.71
CA VAL A 186 -9.66 -0.80 -33.00
C VAL A 186 -10.48 -2.04 -33.28
N PHE A 187 -11.68 -2.16 -32.72
CA PHE A 187 -12.57 -3.31 -32.91
C PHE A 187 -13.95 -2.85 -33.36
N LEU A 188 -14.49 -3.50 -34.39
CA LEU A 188 -15.90 -3.43 -34.74
C LEU A 188 -16.67 -4.45 -33.89
N ALA A 189 -17.85 -4.07 -33.42
CA ALA A 189 -18.80 -4.95 -32.74
C ALA A 189 -20.23 -4.66 -33.20
N ARG A 190 -21.03 -5.72 -33.41
CA ARG A 190 -22.49 -5.62 -33.51
C ARG A 190 -23.07 -5.46 -32.10
N THR A 191 -24.10 -4.64 -31.99
CA THR A 191 -24.77 -4.34 -30.72
C THR A 191 -26.17 -4.93 -30.67
N GLN A 192 -26.60 -5.32 -29.48
CA GLN A 192 -27.96 -5.74 -29.18
C GLN A 192 -28.30 -5.27 -27.77
N GLU A 193 -29.42 -4.56 -27.61
CA GLU A 193 -29.89 -4.07 -26.29
C GLU A 193 -28.81 -3.32 -25.49
N GLN A 194 -28.03 -2.47 -26.18
CA GLN A 194 -26.88 -1.70 -25.66
C GLN A 194 -25.65 -2.53 -25.23
N SER A 195 -25.70 -3.85 -25.37
CA SER A 195 -24.59 -4.77 -25.15
C SER A 195 -23.89 -5.16 -26.46
N ILE A 196 -22.65 -5.62 -26.35
CA ILE A 196 -21.88 -6.15 -27.48
C ILE A 196 -22.22 -7.61 -27.71
N VAL A 197 -22.40 -8.01 -28.97
CA VAL A 197 -22.49 -9.43 -29.35
C VAL A 197 -21.06 -9.98 -29.50
N ALA A 198 -20.59 -10.77 -28.52
CA ALA A 198 -19.22 -11.26 -28.43
C ALA A 198 -18.68 -11.85 -29.76
N ASP A 199 -19.41 -12.76 -30.38
CA ASP A 199 -19.00 -13.45 -31.63
C ASP A 199 -18.94 -12.54 -32.88
N SER A 200 -19.33 -11.26 -32.75
CA SER A 200 -19.22 -10.27 -33.82
C SER A 200 -17.95 -9.40 -33.74
N LEU A 201 -17.15 -9.55 -32.67
CA LEU A 201 -15.94 -8.76 -32.47
C LEU A 201 -14.90 -9.03 -33.54
N ARG A 202 -14.47 -7.97 -34.23
CA ARG A 202 -13.47 -8.02 -35.30
C ARG A 202 -12.49 -6.85 -35.18
N GLU A 203 -11.19 -7.13 -35.12
CA GLU A 203 -10.18 -6.06 -35.20
C GLU A 203 -10.24 -5.38 -36.58
N LEU A 204 -10.24 -4.05 -36.57
CA LEU A 204 -10.11 -3.21 -37.76
C LEU A 204 -8.66 -2.74 -37.88
N THR A 205 -7.98 -3.21 -38.92
CA THR A 205 -6.57 -2.89 -39.19
C THR A 205 -6.39 -1.89 -40.34
N ASP A 206 -7.46 -1.55 -41.06
CA ASP A 206 -7.44 -0.62 -42.19
C ASP A 206 -7.55 0.83 -41.69
N ILE A 207 -6.40 1.39 -41.34
CA ILE A 207 -6.28 2.69 -40.65
C ILE A 207 -5.31 3.57 -41.43
N HIS A 208 -5.83 4.56 -42.15
CA HIS A 208 -5.06 5.54 -42.92
C HIS A 208 -5.82 6.87 -43.05
N ASP A 209 -5.12 7.94 -43.46
CA ASP A 209 -5.68 9.29 -43.66
C ASP A 209 -6.47 9.84 -42.46
N GLY A 210 -6.02 9.52 -41.25
CA GLY A 210 -6.67 9.93 -40.00
C GLY A 210 -8.02 9.24 -39.72
N ALA A 211 -8.33 8.15 -40.43
CA ALA A 211 -9.59 7.42 -40.32
C ALA A 211 -9.39 5.91 -40.14
N VAL A 212 -10.38 5.25 -39.56
CA VAL A 212 -10.56 3.80 -39.57
C VAL A 212 -11.61 3.49 -40.63
N TRP A 213 -11.26 2.65 -41.60
CA TRP A 213 -12.18 2.21 -42.64
C TRP A 213 -13.02 1.02 -42.19
N LEU A 214 -14.28 1.02 -42.60
CA LEU A 214 -15.28 0.06 -42.18
C LEU A 214 -15.55 -0.96 -43.30
N PRO A 215 -15.80 -2.24 -42.97
CA PRO A 215 -16.26 -3.20 -43.98
C PRO A 215 -17.57 -2.76 -44.61
N ASP A 216 -17.74 -3.04 -45.91
CA ASP A 216 -19.02 -2.81 -46.61
C ASP A 216 -20.16 -3.67 -46.02
N ASN A 217 -21.39 -3.20 -46.18
CA ASN A 217 -22.64 -3.94 -45.89
C ASN A 217 -22.80 -4.39 -44.43
N LEU A 218 -22.50 -3.52 -43.45
CA LEU A 218 -22.76 -3.79 -42.03
C LEU A 218 -24.28 -3.85 -41.73
N GLU A 219 -24.78 -5.03 -41.36
CA GLU A 219 -26.19 -5.25 -41.04
C GLU A 219 -26.54 -4.96 -39.56
N GLY A 220 -27.44 -3.99 -39.33
CA GLY A 220 -27.90 -3.64 -37.98
C GLY A 220 -26.95 -2.73 -37.19
N PRO A 221 -27.28 -2.42 -35.94
CA PRO A 221 -26.57 -1.40 -35.17
C PRO A 221 -25.19 -1.91 -34.71
N HIS A 222 -24.16 -1.17 -35.08
CA HIS A 222 -22.76 -1.46 -34.77
C HIS A 222 -22.11 -0.32 -33.98
N GLU A 223 -21.05 -0.64 -33.26
CA GLU A 223 -20.16 0.32 -32.63
C GLU A 223 -18.70 -0.07 -32.86
N VAL A 224 -17.82 0.93 -32.79
CA VAL A 224 -16.38 0.74 -32.85
C VAL A 224 -15.76 1.09 -31.49
N LEU A 225 -14.93 0.17 -30.99
CA LEU A 225 -14.13 0.33 -29.78
C LEU A 225 -12.71 0.72 -30.17
N CYS A 226 -12.26 1.90 -29.76
CA CYS A 226 -10.87 2.34 -29.94
C CYS A 226 -10.14 2.26 -28.60
N PHE A 227 -9.04 1.50 -28.55
CA PHE A 227 -8.21 1.31 -27.36
C PHE A 227 -6.91 2.10 -27.48
N ILE A 228 -6.64 2.96 -26.51
CA ILE A 228 -5.55 3.94 -26.55
C ILE A 228 -4.77 3.84 -25.25
N SER A 229 -3.46 3.55 -25.34
CA SER A 229 -2.55 3.74 -24.20
C SER A 229 -2.45 5.24 -23.96
N SER A 230 -2.89 5.70 -22.80
CA SER A 230 -3.09 7.12 -22.50
C SER A 230 -2.50 7.49 -21.11
N ARG A 231 -2.88 8.66 -20.59
CA ARG A 231 -2.49 9.21 -19.29
C ARG A 231 -3.74 9.64 -18.53
N THR A 232 -3.76 9.48 -17.21
CA THR A 232 -4.90 9.88 -16.38
C THR A 232 -5.11 11.39 -16.37
N GLY A 233 -4.06 12.17 -16.66
CA GLY A 233 -4.03 13.62 -16.49
C GLY A 233 -4.08 14.07 -15.03
N MET A 234 -4.12 13.12 -14.09
CA MET A 234 -4.32 13.39 -12.67
C MET A 234 -3.20 14.28 -12.12
N GLN A 235 -3.60 15.35 -11.45
CA GLN A 235 -2.70 16.21 -10.69
C GLN A 235 -2.63 15.73 -9.24
N VAL A 236 -1.51 15.99 -8.57
CA VAL A 236 -1.37 15.81 -7.12
C VAL A 236 -2.53 16.53 -6.40
N LYS A 237 -3.13 15.87 -5.41
CA LYS A 237 -4.18 16.47 -4.58
C LYS A 237 -3.54 17.29 -3.48
N ARG A 238 -4.12 18.47 -3.20
CA ARG A 238 -3.73 19.33 -2.07
C ARG A 238 -2.24 19.73 -2.03
N PRO A 239 -1.53 19.92 -3.17
CA PRO A 239 -0.09 20.19 -3.18
C PRO A 239 0.22 21.52 -2.48
N ALA A 240 1.37 21.58 -1.80
CA ALA A 240 2.01 22.82 -1.38
C ALA A 240 2.42 23.66 -2.62
N VAL A 241 2.71 24.93 -2.39
CA VAL A 241 3.21 25.84 -3.44
C VAL A 241 4.49 25.27 -4.04
N GLY A 242 4.55 25.09 -5.36
CA GLY A 242 5.69 24.48 -6.07
C GLY A 242 5.69 22.95 -6.10
N ALA A 243 4.66 22.29 -5.57
CA ALA A 243 4.45 20.84 -5.70
C ALA A 243 3.34 20.48 -6.72
N GLU A 244 2.81 21.45 -7.45
CA GLU A 244 1.78 21.24 -8.46
C GLU A 244 2.33 20.47 -9.68
N GLY A 245 1.64 19.41 -10.11
CA GLY A 245 1.99 18.67 -11.32
C GLY A 245 1.33 17.30 -11.38
N TYR A 246 1.74 16.50 -12.37
CA TYR A 246 1.17 15.17 -12.60
C TYR A 246 1.53 14.18 -11.47
N VAL A 247 0.59 13.27 -11.18
CA VAL A 247 0.85 12.07 -10.39
C VAL A 247 1.68 11.07 -11.21
N LEU A 248 2.71 10.50 -10.61
CA LEU A 248 3.64 9.59 -11.28
C LEU A 248 3.01 8.23 -11.60
N ASN A 249 3.50 7.56 -12.64
CA ASN A 249 3.09 6.22 -13.02
C ASN A 249 3.66 5.16 -12.08
N HIS A 250 2.86 4.76 -11.08
CA HIS A 250 3.22 3.70 -10.12
C HIS A 250 3.34 2.28 -10.75
N LEU A 251 3.23 2.15 -12.09
CA LEU A 251 3.47 0.93 -12.86
C LEU A 251 4.68 1.09 -13.81
N ASP A 252 5.44 2.18 -13.66
CA ASP A 252 6.66 2.49 -14.40
C ASP A 252 7.84 2.69 -13.42
N ARG A 253 8.90 1.93 -13.66
CA ARG A 253 10.07 1.91 -12.77
C ARG A 253 10.93 3.17 -12.93
N VAL A 254 11.00 3.71 -14.14
CA VAL A 254 11.76 4.92 -14.45
C VAL A 254 11.07 6.13 -13.84
N ALA A 255 9.75 6.23 -13.94
CA ALA A 255 8.97 7.28 -13.28
C ALA A 255 9.19 7.29 -11.76
N THR A 256 9.19 6.10 -11.13
CA THR A 256 9.44 5.96 -9.69
C THR A 256 10.87 6.35 -9.32
N GLU A 257 11.89 5.83 -10.01
CA GLU A 257 13.30 6.15 -9.73
C GLU A 257 13.61 7.64 -9.98
N ASN A 258 13.06 8.23 -11.05
CA ASN A 258 13.18 9.67 -11.30
C ASN A 258 12.54 10.49 -10.19
N TYR A 259 11.35 10.12 -9.70
CA TYR A 259 10.71 10.80 -8.58
C TYR A 259 11.58 10.76 -7.31
N LEU A 260 12.10 9.58 -6.97
CA LEU A 260 12.97 9.40 -5.82
C LEU A 260 14.27 10.22 -5.92
N ASN A 261 14.88 10.29 -7.10
CA ASN A 261 16.08 11.10 -7.34
C ASN A 261 15.82 12.62 -7.27
N HIS A 262 14.65 13.10 -7.73
CA HIS A 262 14.35 14.54 -7.76
C HIS A 262 13.72 15.06 -6.45
N VAL A 263 12.82 14.28 -5.84
CA VAL A 263 12.05 14.66 -4.65
C VAL A 263 12.66 14.03 -3.40
N GLY A 264 12.84 12.70 -3.40
CA GLY A 264 13.38 11.97 -2.25
C GLY A 264 14.77 12.44 -1.85
N ASP A 265 15.76 12.36 -2.74
CA ASP A 265 17.14 12.76 -2.44
C ASP A 265 17.25 14.24 -2.05
N ARG A 266 16.37 15.10 -2.60
CA ARG A 266 16.31 16.52 -2.24
C ARG A 266 15.75 16.73 -0.83
N LEU A 267 14.71 16.00 -0.43
CA LEU A 267 14.21 15.99 0.95
C LEU A 267 15.29 15.49 1.93
N MET A 268 16.03 14.45 1.55
CA MET A 268 17.08 13.87 2.42
C MET A 268 18.23 14.83 2.75
N GLN A 269 18.45 15.88 1.96
CA GLN A 269 19.43 16.96 2.25
C GLN A 269 19.11 17.77 3.53
N ALA A 270 17.90 17.65 4.09
CA ALA A 270 17.56 18.23 5.38
C ALA A 270 18.20 17.46 6.57
N PHE A 271 18.56 16.20 6.39
CA PHE A 271 18.82 15.26 7.49
C PHE A 271 20.30 14.92 7.73
N GLY A 272 21.13 14.97 6.68
CA GLY A 272 22.54 14.59 6.76
C GLY A 272 22.69 13.14 7.21
N SER A 273 23.45 12.89 8.28
CA SER A 273 23.63 11.55 8.86
C SER A 273 22.53 11.11 9.84
N ASN A 274 21.45 11.90 10.00
CA ASN A 274 20.37 11.62 10.96
C ASN A 274 19.01 11.62 10.23
N PRO A 275 18.70 10.57 9.44
CA PRO A 275 17.46 10.46 8.66
C PRO A 275 16.20 10.50 9.56
N PRO A 276 15.00 10.73 8.97
CA PRO A 276 13.74 10.53 9.70
C PRO A 276 13.60 9.05 10.09
N HIS A 277 12.76 8.76 11.08
CA HIS A 277 12.52 7.39 11.53
C HIS A 277 11.90 6.56 10.40
N ALA A 278 10.83 7.07 9.79
CA ALA A 278 10.30 6.55 8.54
C ALA A 278 10.06 7.67 7.51
N VAL A 279 10.11 7.29 6.23
CA VAL A 279 9.42 8.03 5.17
C VAL A 279 8.04 7.41 4.93
N PHE A 280 7.07 8.26 4.62
CA PHE A 280 5.66 7.86 4.49
C PHE A 280 5.17 7.95 3.05
N CYS A 281 4.49 6.87 2.61
CA CYS A 281 3.63 6.84 1.43
C CYS A 281 2.16 6.78 1.89
N ASP A 282 1.43 7.86 1.60
CA ASP A 282 -0.03 7.95 1.77
C ASP A 282 -0.74 6.92 0.88
N SER A 283 -2.03 6.74 1.12
CA SER A 283 -2.91 5.79 0.45
C SER A 283 -2.82 5.86 -1.08
N LEU A 284 -2.88 4.69 -1.74
CA LEU A 284 -2.78 4.62 -3.20
C LEU A 284 -4.07 5.15 -3.83
N GLU A 285 -4.11 6.44 -4.15
CA GLU A 285 -5.28 7.09 -4.74
C GLU A 285 -5.05 7.52 -6.20
N VAL A 286 -4.29 6.77 -6.99
CA VAL A 286 -3.97 7.10 -8.39
C VAL A 286 -5.14 6.72 -9.31
N TYR A 287 -6.24 7.47 -9.19
CA TYR A 287 -7.52 7.12 -9.82
C TYR A 287 -7.42 6.93 -11.35
N ASN A 288 -8.12 5.90 -11.83
CA ASN A 288 -8.09 5.41 -13.20
C ASN A 288 -6.73 4.85 -13.68
N GLN A 289 -5.73 4.68 -12.81
CA GLN A 289 -4.48 4.03 -13.22
C GLN A 289 -4.68 2.52 -13.37
N ASP A 290 -4.75 2.08 -14.62
CA ASP A 290 -4.97 0.68 -14.99
C ASP A 290 -4.09 0.23 -16.17
N TRP A 291 -3.07 1.02 -16.51
CA TRP A 291 -2.19 0.80 -17.65
C TRP A 291 -0.81 1.45 -17.50
N THR A 292 0.15 0.99 -18.33
CA THR A 292 1.45 1.65 -18.55
C THR A 292 1.89 1.47 -20.01
N SER A 293 2.83 2.27 -20.50
CA SER A 293 3.17 2.31 -21.94
C SER A 293 3.72 1.00 -22.50
N ASP A 294 4.38 0.18 -21.69
CA ASP A 294 4.92 -1.14 -22.05
C ASP A 294 4.02 -2.32 -21.64
N PHE A 295 2.80 -2.06 -21.17
CA PHE A 295 1.95 -3.06 -20.53
C PHE A 295 1.69 -4.31 -21.40
N LEU A 296 1.47 -4.16 -22.70
CA LEU A 296 1.24 -5.30 -23.60
C LEU A 296 2.46 -6.23 -23.71
N GLU A 297 3.67 -5.67 -23.63
CA GLU A 297 4.93 -6.42 -23.73
C GLU A 297 5.17 -7.19 -22.42
N GLU A 298 4.98 -6.52 -21.28
CA GLU A 298 5.06 -7.12 -19.95
C GLU A 298 4.00 -8.19 -19.72
N PHE A 299 2.75 -7.93 -20.11
CA PHE A 299 1.67 -8.92 -20.05
C PHE A 299 2.06 -10.17 -20.83
N LYS A 300 2.51 -10.02 -22.07
CA LYS A 300 2.89 -11.15 -22.93
C LYS A 300 4.06 -11.94 -22.35
N ARG A 301 5.04 -11.25 -21.77
CA ARG A 301 6.18 -11.86 -21.06
C ARG A 301 5.75 -12.65 -19.82
N ARG A 302 4.76 -12.15 -19.06
CA ARG A 302 4.31 -12.71 -17.77
C ARG A 302 3.22 -13.76 -17.87
N ARG A 303 2.36 -13.67 -18.89
CA ARG A 303 1.14 -14.49 -19.06
C ARG A 303 1.19 -15.43 -20.26
N GLY A 304 2.20 -15.32 -21.14
CA GLY A 304 2.42 -16.27 -22.24
C GLY A 304 1.52 -16.08 -23.48
N TYR A 305 0.69 -15.03 -23.52
CA TYR A 305 -0.13 -14.70 -24.70
C TYR A 305 -0.25 -13.19 -24.92
N ASP A 306 -0.67 -12.81 -26.12
CA ASP A 306 -0.88 -11.42 -26.50
C ASP A 306 -2.24 -10.93 -25.98
N LEU A 307 -2.27 -9.85 -25.17
CA LEU A 307 -3.52 -9.26 -24.69
C LEU A 307 -4.25 -8.44 -25.77
N LYS A 308 -3.55 -7.97 -26.82
CA LYS A 308 -4.12 -7.02 -27.79
C LYS A 308 -5.43 -7.53 -28.43
N PRO A 309 -5.56 -8.80 -28.89
CA PRO A 309 -6.81 -9.32 -29.46
C PRO A 309 -7.98 -9.38 -28.46
N TYR A 310 -7.68 -9.26 -27.15
CA TYR A 310 -8.61 -9.47 -26.05
C TYR A 310 -8.94 -8.18 -25.27
N LEU A 311 -8.45 -7.01 -25.71
CA LEU A 311 -8.77 -5.71 -25.08
C LEU A 311 -10.29 -5.46 -24.90
N PRO A 312 -11.20 -5.88 -25.80
CA PRO A 312 -12.65 -5.81 -25.57
C PRO A 312 -13.14 -6.48 -24.27
N ALA A 313 -12.44 -7.50 -23.76
CA ALA A 313 -12.77 -8.15 -22.48
C ALA A 313 -12.66 -7.19 -21.29
N LEU A 314 -11.81 -6.17 -21.35
CA LEU A 314 -11.57 -5.25 -20.23
C LEU A 314 -12.70 -4.21 -20.04
N VAL A 315 -13.56 -4.07 -21.05
CA VAL A 315 -14.64 -3.05 -21.12
C VAL A 315 -16.03 -3.63 -21.38
N ALA A 316 -16.12 -4.89 -21.80
CA ALA A 316 -17.37 -5.58 -22.07
C ALA A 316 -17.28 -7.05 -21.64
N ASP A 317 -18.41 -7.75 -21.62
CA ASP A 317 -18.40 -9.22 -21.61
C ASP A 317 -18.28 -9.72 -23.04
N ILE A 318 -17.26 -10.54 -23.29
CA ILE A 318 -16.97 -11.22 -24.56
C ILE A 318 -17.18 -12.73 -24.46
N GLY A 319 -17.99 -13.18 -23.51
CA GLY A 319 -18.34 -14.59 -23.30
C GLY A 319 -17.42 -15.30 -22.30
N PRO A 320 -17.32 -16.65 -22.35
CA PRO A 320 -16.74 -17.46 -21.26
C PRO A 320 -15.28 -17.16 -20.86
N LYS A 321 -14.56 -16.36 -21.64
CA LYS A 321 -13.14 -16.02 -21.45
C LYS A 321 -12.92 -14.70 -20.72
N THR A 322 -13.94 -13.85 -20.60
CA THR A 322 -13.85 -12.47 -20.07
C THR A 322 -13.16 -12.41 -18.71
N LEU A 323 -13.60 -13.25 -17.77
CA LEU A 323 -13.11 -13.23 -16.39
C LEU A 323 -11.66 -13.69 -16.28
N GLU A 324 -11.22 -14.68 -17.06
CA GLU A 324 -9.83 -15.16 -17.03
C GLU A 324 -8.86 -14.13 -17.66
N ILE A 325 -9.31 -13.43 -18.72
CA ILE A 325 -8.54 -12.33 -19.31
C ILE A 325 -8.40 -11.16 -18.33
N ARG A 326 -9.48 -10.78 -17.64
CA ARG A 326 -9.46 -9.73 -16.60
C ARG A 326 -8.59 -10.13 -15.41
N ARG A 327 -8.64 -11.39 -14.99
CA ARG A 327 -7.78 -11.95 -13.94
C ARG A 327 -6.32 -11.76 -14.31
N ASP A 328 -5.92 -12.19 -15.51
CA ASP A 328 -4.51 -12.11 -15.92
C ASP A 328 -4.04 -10.66 -16.10
N TRP A 329 -4.95 -9.74 -16.48
CA TRP A 329 -4.70 -8.30 -16.53
C TRP A 329 -4.51 -7.71 -15.13
N GLY A 330 -5.45 -7.94 -14.20
CA GLY A 330 -5.37 -7.47 -12.82
C GLY A 330 -4.15 -7.99 -12.08
N LYS A 331 -3.82 -9.29 -12.23
CA LYS A 331 -2.59 -9.88 -11.67
C LYS A 331 -1.34 -9.21 -12.22
N THR A 332 -1.32 -8.86 -13.51
CA THR A 332 -0.20 -8.14 -14.12
C THR A 332 -0.07 -6.72 -13.55
N LEU A 333 -1.17 -6.01 -13.27
CA LEU A 333 -1.13 -4.70 -12.61
C LEU A 333 -0.51 -4.79 -11.20
N THR A 334 -0.94 -5.75 -10.37
CA THR A 334 -0.37 -5.98 -9.03
C THR A 334 1.11 -6.36 -9.08
N GLU A 335 1.51 -7.26 -10.00
CA GLU A 335 2.91 -7.63 -10.19
C GLU A 335 3.79 -6.42 -10.59
N LEU A 336 3.29 -5.54 -11.46
CA LEU A 336 4.01 -4.34 -11.88
C LEU A 336 4.12 -3.29 -10.77
N LEU A 337 3.07 -3.06 -9.98
CA LEU A 337 3.11 -2.17 -8.80
C LEU A 337 4.22 -2.61 -7.82
N ASN A 338 4.22 -3.91 -7.50
CA ASN A 338 5.18 -4.51 -6.58
C ASN A 338 6.64 -4.36 -7.06
N GLU A 339 6.90 -4.67 -8.32
CA GLU A 339 8.25 -4.64 -8.92
C GLU A 339 8.76 -3.23 -9.22
N ARG A 340 7.87 -2.30 -9.59
CA ARG A 340 8.24 -1.01 -10.20
C ARG A 340 8.02 0.20 -9.31
N PHE A 341 7.16 0.10 -8.30
CA PHE A 341 6.93 1.18 -7.32
C PHE A 341 7.37 0.78 -5.92
N LEU A 342 6.82 -0.31 -5.36
CA LEU A 342 7.10 -0.70 -3.97
C LEU A 342 8.56 -1.15 -3.77
N THR A 343 9.11 -1.98 -4.66
CA THR A 343 10.51 -2.44 -4.55
C THR A 343 11.51 -1.26 -4.63
N PRO A 344 11.47 -0.35 -5.63
CA PRO A 344 12.39 0.79 -5.66
C PRO A 344 12.22 1.76 -4.48
N LEU A 345 10.99 1.94 -3.97
CA LEU A 345 10.71 2.78 -2.79
C LEU A 345 11.34 2.18 -1.53
N HIS A 346 11.21 0.86 -1.32
CA HIS A 346 11.84 0.13 -0.21
C HIS A 346 13.36 0.16 -0.29
N ASP A 347 13.93 -0.12 -1.47
CA ASP A 347 15.36 -0.06 -1.72
C ASP A 347 15.93 1.35 -1.53
N TRP A 348 15.18 2.40 -1.90
CA TRP A 348 15.57 3.78 -1.67
C TRP A 348 15.54 4.16 -0.19
N ALA A 349 14.50 3.77 0.56
CA ALA A 349 14.42 4.01 2.01
C ALA A 349 15.59 3.34 2.75
N ARG A 350 15.87 2.07 2.41
CA ARG A 350 17.01 1.30 2.96
C ARG A 350 18.37 1.93 2.65
N ARG A 351 18.59 2.40 1.41
CA ARG A 351 19.82 3.12 1.02
C ARG A 351 19.98 4.44 1.77
N ASN A 352 18.88 5.07 2.18
CA ASN A 352 18.86 6.32 2.96
C ASN A 352 18.77 6.09 4.49
N HIS A 353 18.91 4.83 4.94
CA HIS A 353 18.91 4.44 6.35
C HIS A 353 17.63 4.85 7.13
N THR A 354 16.48 4.84 6.45
CA THR A 354 15.16 5.11 7.01
C THR A 354 14.21 3.95 6.73
N LEU A 355 13.09 3.86 7.44
CA LEU A 355 12.05 2.85 7.23
C LEU A 355 11.01 3.32 6.20
N LEU A 356 10.39 2.39 5.48
CA LEU A 356 9.19 2.68 4.69
C LEU A 356 7.92 2.42 5.49
N ARG A 357 7.17 3.48 5.82
CA ARG A 357 5.78 3.41 6.30
C ARG A 357 4.83 3.66 5.14
N ALA A 358 3.81 2.83 4.95
CA ALA A 358 2.92 2.98 3.79
C ALA A 358 1.50 2.47 4.03
N GLN A 359 0.52 3.21 3.49
CA GLN A 359 -0.86 2.79 3.31
C GLN A 359 -1.00 2.00 1.99
N ASP A 360 -0.48 0.77 1.96
CA ASP A 360 -0.42 -0.09 0.77
C ASP A 360 -1.77 -0.79 0.48
N TYR A 361 -2.74 0.04 0.07
CA TYR A 361 -4.07 -0.32 -0.42
C TYR A 361 -4.59 0.78 -1.34
N GLY A 362 -5.46 0.43 -2.29
CA GLY A 362 -6.14 1.40 -3.16
C GLY A 362 -6.01 1.10 -4.66
N VAL A 363 -5.65 2.13 -5.43
CA VAL A 363 -5.34 2.12 -6.87
C VAL A 363 -3.96 2.76 -7.09
N PRO A 364 -2.97 2.05 -7.69
CA PRO A 364 -3.11 0.74 -8.32
C PRO A 364 -3.35 -0.42 -7.35
N ALA A 365 -3.65 -1.59 -7.93
CA ALA A 365 -4.14 -2.77 -7.23
C ALA A 365 -3.10 -3.45 -6.31
N ALA A 366 -2.81 -2.88 -5.15
CA ALA A 366 -2.07 -3.55 -4.08
C ALA A 366 -2.84 -4.76 -3.54
N ALA A 367 -2.16 -5.88 -3.38
CA ALA A 367 -2.67 -7.07 -2.68
C ALA A 367 -2.18 -7.06 -1.22
N LEU A 368 -2.72 -7.92 -0.35
CA LEU A 368 -2.25 -7.99 1.04
C LEU A 368 -0.75 -8.29 1.08
N SER A 369 -0.32 -9.22 0.24
CA SER A 369 1.09 -9.60 0.05
C SER A 369 1.99 -8.57 -0.64
N SER A 370 1.45 -7.44 -1.11
CA SER A 370 2.23 -6.27 -1.51
C SER A 370 2.92 -5.62 -0.31
N ASN A 371 2.35 -5.76 0.90
CA ASN A 371 2.94 -5.26 2.14
C ASN A 371 4.26 -5.95 2.54
N ALA A 372 4.68 -7.02 1.84
CA ALA A 372 6.00 -7.64 1.99
C ALA A 372 7.17 -6.70 1.65
N TYR A 373 6.90 -5.55 1.00
CA TYR A 373 7.88 -4.51 0.66
C TYR A 373 7.84 -3.30 1.63
N ILE A 374 7.03 -3.35 2.68
CA ILE A 374 6.80 -2.21 3.60
C ILE A 374 7.41 -2.55 4.97
N ASP A 375 8.21 -1.67 5.56
CA ASP A 375 8.83 -1.91 6.88
C ASP A 375 7.85 -1.64 8.04
N LEU A 376 6.90 -0.72 7.84
CA LEU A 376 5.83 -0.35 8.77
C LEU A 376 4.48 -0.24 8.02
N PRO A 377 3.72 -1.34 7.86
CA PRO A 377 2.39 -1.28 7.27
C PRO A 377 1.45 -0.34 8.03
N GLU A 378 0.76 0.53 7.30
CA GLU A 378 -0.22 1.49 7.85
C GLU A 378 -1.63 1.23 7.32
N GLY A 379 -2.60 1.24 8.24
CA GLY A 379 -4.02 1.16 7.93
C GLY A 379 -4.77 2.49 8.03
N GLU A 380 -6.08 2.41 7.84
CA GLU A 380 -7.04 3.49 8.04
C GLU A 380 -8.46 2.89 8.21
N GLY A 381 -9.32 3.62 8.91
CA GLY A 381 -10.74 3.33 9.06
C GLY A 381 -11.06 2.40 10.25
N PRO A 382 -11.98 2.79 11.15
CA PRO A 382 -12.31 2.05 12.38
C PRO A 382 -13.42 0.97 12.20
N GLN A 383 -13.70 0.50 10.98
CA GLN A 383 -14.83 -0.39 10.71
C GLN A 383 -14.48 -1.88 10.88
N TRP A 384 -13.97 -2.24 12.05
CA TRP A 384 -13.47 -3.56 12.49
C TRP A 384 -14.33 -4.81 12.18
N LYS A 385 -15.63 -4.63 11.89
CA LYS A 385 -16.54 -5.72 11.51
C LYS A 385 -16.61 -5.99 9.99
N ILE A 386 -15.85 -5.27 9.17
CA ILE A 386 -15.76 -5.49 7.71
C ILE A 386 -14.29 -5.43 7.27
N LEU A 387 -14.01 -5.84 6.02
CA LEU A 387 -12.68 -5.76 5.45
C LEU A 387 -12.29 -4.28 5.22
N ARG A 388 -11.26 -3.82 5.94
CA ARG A 388 -10.71 -2.45 5.89
C ARG A 388 -9.18 -2.44 6.00
N ALA A 389 -8.60 -1.28 5.71
CA ALA A 389 -7.17 -1.05 5.68
C ALA A 389 -6.50 -1.27 7.06
N SER A 390 -7.15 -0.91 8.16
CA SER A 390 -6.67 -1.19 9.53
C SER A 390 -6.37 -2.68 9.75
N ARG A 391 -7.35 -3.57 9.57
CA ARG A 391 -7.12 -5.03 9.68
C ARG A 391 -6.25 -5.61 8.54
N TRP A 392 -6.23 -5.01 7.36
CA TRP A 392 -5.32 -5.38 6.27
C TRP A 392 -3.85 -5.19 6.66
N ALA A 393 -3.50 -4.00 7.18
CA ALA A 393 -2.15 -3.67 7.64
C ALA A 393 -1.70 -4.51 8.84
N SER A 394 -2.59 -4.79 9.80
CA SER A 394 -2.25 -5.65 10.95
C SER A 394 -2.06 -7.10 10.52
N SER A 395 -2.94 -7.63 9.67
CA SER A 395 -2.78 -8.97 9.09
C SER A 395 -1.42 -9.10 8.40
N ALA A 396 -1.08 -8.17 7.49
CA ALA A 396 0.21 -8.16 6.83
C ALA A 396 1.39 -8.09 7.81
N SER A 397 1.31 -7.22 8.82
CA SER A 397 2.32 -7.10 9.87
C SER A 397 2.52 -8.41 10.65
N HIS A 398 1.41 -9.09 10.98
CA HIS A 398 1.43 -10.40 11.62
C HIS A 398 2.04 -11.48 10.71
N LEU A 399 1.73 -11.50 9.41
CA LEU A 399 2.27 -12.50 8.47
C LEU A 399 3.77 -12.32 8.23
N TYR A 400 4.25 -11.07 8.12
CA TYR A 400 5.63 -10.74 7.78
C TYR A 400 6.54 -10.44 8.99
N GLY A 401 5.99 -10.45 10.21
CA GLY A 401 6.75 -10.37 11.46
C GLY A 401 7.07 -8.95 11.94
N HIS A 402 6.28 -7.96 11.54
CA HIS A 402 6.40 -6.58 11.99
C HIS A 402 5.70 -6.44 13.35
N GLN A 403 6.43 -6.01 14.38
CA GLN A 403 5.88 -5.83 15.73
C GLN A 403 4.99 -4.59 15.84
N VAL A 404 5.20 -3.60 14.97
CA VAL A 404 4.49 -2.32 14.98
C VAL A 404 3.63 -2.21 13.72
N THR A 405 2.32 -2.12 13.93
CA THR A 405 1.33 -1.80 12.89
C THR A 405 0.77 -0.42 13.18
N SER A 406 0.87 0.51 12.23
CA SER A 406 0.29 1.83 12.40
C SER A 406 -1.08 1.98 11.75
N SER A 407 -1.82 3.02 12.15
CA SER A 407 -3.01 3.46 11.44
C SER A 407 -3.12 4.96 11.46
N GLU A 408 -3.46 5.54 10.32
CA GLU A 408 -4.14 6.82 10.30
C GLU A 408 -5.44 6.68 11.11
N THR A 409 -5.65 7.62 12.04
CA THR A 409 -6.71 7.56 13.05
C THR A 409 -7.40 8.92 13.16
N TRP A 410 -8.73 8.95 13.33
CA TRP A 410 -9.55 10.16 13.57
C TRP A 410 -9.72 11.17 12.43
N THR A 411 -9.43 10.78 11.19
CA THR A 411 -9.60 11.60 9.96
C THR A 411 -10.97 12.29 9.92
N TRP A 412 -12.05 11.56 10.20
CA TRP A 412 -13.42 12.09 10.14
C TRP A 412 -14.10 12.27 11.50
N LEU A 413 -13.35 12.14 12.61
CA LEU A 413 -13.89 12.07 13.97
C LEU A 413 -14.79 13.27 14.31
N HIS A 414 -16.09 13.02 14.39
CA HIS A 414 -17.14 13.99 14.67
C HIS A 414 -17.14 15.26 13.79
N SER A 415 -16.71 15.14 12.52
CA SER A 415 -16.72 16.23 11.54
C SER A 415 -18.05 17.03 11.51
N PRO A 416 -18.04 18.38 11.41
CA PRO A 416 -16.87 19.25 11.23
C PRO A 416 -16.00 19.40 12.49
N VAL A 417 -14.80 19.94 12.28
CA VAL A 417 -13.71 20.07 13.27
C VAL A 417 -14.11 20.76 14.59
N PHE A 418 -13.32 20.54 15.65
CA PHE A 418 -13.54 21.01 17.04
C PHE A 418 -14.80 20.47 17.74
N ARG A 419 -15.39 19.36 17.25
CA ARG A 419 -16.53 18.68 17.88
C ARG A 419 -16.17 17.35 18.56
N ALA A 420 -15.00 16.79 18.26
CA ALA A 420 -14.47 15.62 18.94
C ALA A 420 -14.15 15.91 20.41
N THR A 421 -14.42 14.94 21.27
CA THR A 421 -14.12 14.92 22.70
C THR A 421 -13.06 13.86 23.03
N PRO A 422 -12.46 13.88 24.23
CA PRO A 422 -11.57 12.81 24.70
C PRO A 422 -12.20 11.41 24.65
N LEU A 423 -13.52 11.33 24.85
CA LEU A 423 -14.25 10.06 24.83
C LEU A 423 -14.41 9.54 23.40
N ASP A 424 -14.56 10.43 22.42
CA ASP A 424 -14.63 10.06 21.00
C ASP A 424 -13.28 9.57 20.49
N MET A 425 -12.18 10.25 20.87
CA MET A 425 -10.81 9.80 20.59
C MET A 425 -10.58 8.38 21.11
N LYS A 426 -10.92 8.15 22.39
CA LYS A 426 -10.83 6.83 23.02
C LYS A 426 -11.67 5.80 22.28
N ALA A 427 -12.94 6.11 22.02
CA ALA A 427 -13.88 5.16 21.41
C ALA A 427 -13.42 4.72 20.03
N GLU A 428 -12.96 5.63 19.17
CA GLU A 428 -12.47 5.24 17.84
C GLU A 428 -11.10 4.53 17.92
N ALA A 429 -10.19 4.95 18.80
CA ALA A 429 -8.91 4.26 19.02
C ALA A 429 -9.11 2.80 19.47
N ASP A 430 -10.08 2.55 20.35
CA ASP A 430 -10.43 1.19 20.77
C ASP A 430 -10.88 0.31 19.59
N LEU A 431 -11.50 0.88 18.54
CA LEU A 431 -11.86 0.15 17.32
C LEU A 431 -10.62 -0.20 16.48
N HIS A 432 -9.66 0.71 16.33
CA HIS A 432 -8.39 0.40 15.67
C HIS A 432 -7.57 -0.64 16.48
N PHE A 433 -7.59 -0.57 17.81
CA PHE A 433 -6.96 -1.58 18.67
C PHE A 433 -7.62 -2.97 18.51
N LEU A 434 -8.95 -3.04 18.37
CA LEU A 434 -9.67 -4.27 18.01
C LEU A 434 -9.28 -4.82 16.62
N GLU A 435 -8.75 -3.98 15.73
CA GLU A 435 -8.24 -4.41 14.41
C GLU A 435 -6.78 -4.90 14.46
N GLY A 436 -6.09 -4.81 15.60
CA GLY A 436 -4.68 -5.19 15.75
C GLY A 436 -3.68 -4.07 15.45
N ILE A 437 -4.15 -2.83 15.33
CA ILE A 437 -3.27 -1.65 15.29
C ILE A 437 -2.60 -1.47 16.66
N ASN A 438 -1.34 -1.04 16.70
CA ASN A 438 -0.63 -0.75 17.95
C ASN A 438 0.29 0.48 17.89
N GLN A 439 0.11 1.34 16.88
CA GLN A 439 0.69 2.67 16.75
C GLN A 439 -0.33 3.61 16.09
N LEU A 440 -0.92 4.54 16.84
CA LEU A 440 -1.85 5.50 16.26
C LEU A 440 -1.08 6.67 15.64
N ILE A 441 -1.47 7.07 14.44
CA ILE A 441 -1.06 8.30 13.76
C ILE A 441 -2.31 9.18 13.65
N GLY A 442 -2.43 10.15 14.56
CA GLY A 442 -3.59 11.02 14.60
C GLY A 442 -3.65 11.94 13.38
N HIS A 443 -4.81 11.99 12.74
CA HIS A 443 -5.14 12.91 11.66
C HIS A 443 -6.03 14.06 12.21
N GLY A 444 -5.50 15.03 12.95
CA GLY A 444 -4.07 15.29 13.23
C GLY A 444 -3.83 16.69 13.78
N TRP A 445 -2.67 17.26 13.46
CA TRP A 445 -2.23 18.57 13.97
C TRP A 445 -2.16 19.59 12.82
N PRO A 446 -3.13 20.52 12.67
CA PRO A 446 -2.97 21.64 11.77
C PRO A 446 -1.98 22.66 12.35
N TYR A 447 -0.85 22.89 11.67
CA TYR A 447 0.02 24.02 12.00
C TYR A 447 -0.80 25.31 11.97
N THR A 448 -0.63 26.20 12.95
CA THR A 448 -1.30 27.51 12.99
C THR A 448 -0.28 28.62 13.18
N ALA A 449 -0.14 29.51 12.20
CA ALA A 449 0.75 30.67 12.31
C ALA A 449 0.37 31.62 13.46
N GLU A 450 1.37 32.30 14.01
CA GLU A 450 1.16 33.36 15.01
C GLU A 450 0.26 34.49 14.45
N GLY A 451 -0.60 35.06 15.29
CA GLY A 451 -1.55 36.11 14.89
C GLY A 451 -2.76 35.62 14.08
N VAL A 452 -2.93 34.32 13.85
CA VAL A 452 -4.18 33.73 13.35
C VAL A 452 -5.23 33.72 14.47
N GLU A 453 -6.46 34.14 14.13
CA GLU A 453 -7.58 34.18 15.09
C GLU A 453 -7.96 32.78 15.59
N TYR A 454 -8.41 32.69 16.84
CA TYR A 454 -8.94 31.46 17.43
C TYR A 454 -10.15 30.94 16.60
N PRO A 455 -10.25 29.63 16.31
CA PRO A 455 -9.47 28.52 16.87
C PRO A 455 -8.24 28.10 16.05
N GLY A 456 -7.73 28.95 15.16
CA GLY A 456 -6.56 28.64 14.34
C GLY A 456 -6.88 28.03 12.97
N TRP A 457 -5.86 27.47 12.32
CA TRP A 457 -6.01 26.77 11.05
C TRP A 457 -6.57 25.37 11.23
N ARG A 458 -7.13 24.81 10.16
CA ARG A 458 -7.80 23.50 10.15
C ARG A 458 -7.64 22.82 8.81
N PHE A 459 -7.41 21.50 8.83
CA PHE A 459 -7.50 20.67 7.64
C PHE A 459 -8.95 20.16 7.50
N TYR A 460 -9.45 20.00 6.27
CA TYR A 460 -10.89 19.79 6.03
C TYR A 460 -11.40 18.42 6.52
N ALA A 461 -10.53 17.41 6.49
CA ALA A 461 -10.79 16.03 6.88
C ALA A 461 -9.95 15.65 8.11
N SER A 462 -9.93 16.47 9.15
CA SER A 462 -9.04 16.27 10.30
C SER A 462 -9.69 16.72 11.59
N ALA A 463 -9.73 15.86 12.61
CA ALA A 463 -9.83 16.37 13.97
C ALA A 463 -8.59 17.22 14.30
N VAL A 464 -8.71 18.11 15.29
CA VAL A 464 -7.67 19.09 15.65
C VAL A 464 -7.18 18.79 17.06
N PHE A 465 -6.00 18.19 17.16
CA PHE A 465 -5.46 17.68 18.41
C PHE A 465 -4.34 18.57 18.96
N ASN A 466 -4.60 19.88 19.07
CA ASN A 466 -3.67 20.87 19.61
C ASN A 466 -4.30 21.68 20.76
N GLU A 467 -3.58 22.68 21.27
CA GLU A 467 -3.97 23.46 22.44
C GLU A 467 -5.15 24.42 22.20
N LYS A 468 -5.63 24.53 20.96
CA LYS A 468 -6.85 25.28 20.63
C LYS A 468 -8.13 24.50 20.97
N ASN A 469 -8.03 23.20 21.27
CA ASN A 469 -9.17 22.40 21.67
C ASN A 469 -9.45 22.61 23.18
N PRO A 470 -10.67 23.00 23.63
CA PRO A 470 -10.93 23.41 25.02
C PRO A 470 -10.60 22.37 26.10
N TRP A 471 -10.59 21.09 25.73
CA TRP A 471 -10.27 19.97 26.62
C TRP A 471 -8.79 19.57 26.61
N TRP A 472 -7.91 20.26 25.86
CA TRP A 472 -6.47 19.95 25.75
C TRP A 472 -5.76 19.74 27.10
N ILE A 473 -6.24 20.37 28.17
CA ILE A 473 -5.74 20.18 29.54
C ILE A 473 -5.72 18.71 30.01
N VAL A 474 -6.59 17.84 29.47
CA VAL A 474 -6.61 16.39 29.77
C VAL A 474 -5.93 15.53 28.70
N MET A 475 -5.32 16.12 27.67
CA MET A 475 -4.61 15.36 26.64
C MET A 475 -3.55 14.42 27.22
N PRO A 476 -2.72 14.80 28.21
CA PRO A 476 -1.75 13.89 28.81
C PRO A 476 -2.35 12.62 29.42
N ASP A 477 -3.58 12.69 29.94
CA ASP A 477 -4.29 11.53 30.50
C ASP A 477 -4.82 10.60 29.40
N VAL A 478 -5.32 11.17 28.30
CA VAL A 478 -5.73 10.43 27.08
C VAL A 478 -4.51 9.74 26.47
N GLU A 479 -3.42 10.47 26.26
CA GLU A 479 -2.18 9.92 25.68
C GLU A 479 -1.58 8.82 26.54
N LEU A 480 -1.62 8.93 27.86
CA LEU A 480 -1.15 7.86 28.75
C LEU A 480 -2.01 6.58 28.63
N TYR A 481 -3.32 6.69 28.37
CA TYR A 481 -4.17 5.53 28.05
C TYR A 481 -3.77 4.89 26.71
N LEU A 482 -3.64 5.70 25.65
CA LEU A 482 -3.31 5.23 24.30
C LEU A 482 -1.91 4.62 24.23
N GLN A 483 -0.93 5.23 24.92
CA GLN A 483 0.44 4.73 25.05
C GLN A 483 0.48 3.38 25.78
N ARG A 484 -0.35 3.19 26.82
CA ARG A 484 -0.44 1.93 27.57
C ARG A 484 -1.00 0.79 26.72
N LEU A 485 -2.06 1.04 25.95
CA LEU A 485 -2.62 0.02 25.04
C LEU A 485 -1.65 -0.30 23.90
N SER A 486 -1.07 0.72 23.26
CA SER A 486 -0.05 0.55 22.22
C SER A 486 1.16 -0.26 22.73
N TYR A 487 1.58 -0.06 23.99
CA TYR A 487 2.63 -0.88 24.61
C TYR A 487 2.19 -2.34 24.80
N LEU A 488 1.00 -2.58 25.39
CA LEU A 488 0.51 -3.93 25.67
C LEU A 488 0.29 -4.75 24.39
N LEU A 489 -0.26 -4.13 23.34
CA LEU A 489 -0.52 -4.77 22.04
C LEU A 489 0.74 -5.09 21.22
N ARG A 490 1.93 -4.70 21.72
CA ARG A 490 3.23 -5.12 21.17
C ARG A 490 3.86 -6.29 21.96
N GLN A 491 3.22 -6.76 23.02
CA GLN A 491 3.75 -7.85 23.86
C GLN A 491 3.21 -9.22 23.41
N GLY A 492 4.04 -10.26 23.51
CA GLY A 492 3.64 -11.62 23.14
C GLY A 492 3.54 -11.80 21.62
N GLN A 493 2.48 -12.45 21.16
CA GLN A 493 2.13 -12.68 19.75
C GLN A 493 0.59 -12.55 19.61
N PRO A 494 0.07 -12.19 18.41
CA PRO A 494 -1.36 -12.24 18.11
C PRO A 494 -2.00 -13.59 18.45
N ALA A 495 -3.22 -13.56 18.96
CA ALA A 495 -3.98 -14.75 19.37
C ALA A 495 -5.08 -15.09 18.36
N ASN A 496 -4.68 -15.27 17.10
CA ASN A 496 -5.60 -15.43 15.97
C ASN A 496 -5.75 -16.91 15.59
N ASP A 497 -6.87 -17.52 15.94
CA ASP A 497 -7.15 -18.93 15.61
C ASP A 497 -7.51 -19.15 14.12
N VAL A 498 -7.96 -18.10 13.44
CA VAL A 498 -8.57 -18.16 12.10
C VAL A 498 -7.71 -17.41 11.06
N ALA A 499 -7.40 -18.08 9.95
CA ALA A 499 -6.86 -17.46 8.75
C ALA A 499 -7.99 -17.27 7.72
N LEU A 500 -8.30 -16.02 7.36
CA LEU A 500 -9.36 -15.68 6.41
C LEU A 500 -8.75 -15.39 5.03
N TYR A 501 -9.02 -16.27 4.06
CA TYR A 501 -8.44 -16.17 2.72
C TYR A 501 -9.03 -15.03 1.90
N LEU A 502 -8.17 -14.28 1.22
CA LEU A 502 -8.53 -13.24 0.26
C LEU A 502 -8.43 -13.79 -1.17
N PRO A 503 -9.56 -13.94 -1.90
CA PRO A 503 -9.56 -14.50 -3.25
C PRO A 503 -9.11 -13.47 -4.29
N ASN A 504 -7.81 -13.20 -4.34
CA ASN A 504 -7.19 -12.24 -5.28
C ASN A 504 -7.52 -12.57 -6.74
N ASP A 505 -7.54 -13.86 -7.12
CA ASP A 505 -7.88 -14.30 -8.48
C ASP A 505 -9.31 -13.93 -8.89
N ASP A 506 -10.27 -14.04 -7.96
CA ASP A 506 -11.65 -13.62 -8.21
C ASP A 506 -11.81 -12.10 -8.17
N ALA A 507 -10.99 -11.39 -7.40
CA ALA A 507 -10.98 -9.93 -7.38
C ALA A 507 -10.46 -9.37 -8.71
N TRP A 508 -9.28 -9.82 -9.18
CA TRP A 508 -8.72 -9.45 -10.48
C TRP A 508 -9.68 -9.79 -11.64
N ALA A 509 -10.36 -10.94 -11.60
CA ALA A 509 -11.36 -11.32 -12.59
C ALA A 509 -12.51 -10.31 -12.74
N HIS A 510 -12.79 -9.52 -11.69
CA HIS A 510 -13.89 -8.57 -11.62
C HIS A 510 -13.46 -7.11 -11.76
N PHE A 511 -12.17 -6.86 -12.04
CA PHE A 511 -11.71 -5.52 -12.44
C PHE A 511 -12.40 -5.10 -13.76
N THR A 512 -12.58 -3.79 -13.93
CA THR A 512 -13.02 -3.18 -15.19
C THR A 512 -12.13 -1.99 -15.51
N ASN A 513 -12.04 -1.60 -16.77
CA ASN A 513 -11.33 -0.38 -17.17
C ASN A 513 -11.70 0.82 -16.28
N GLY A 514 -10.71 1.50 -15.70
CA GLY A 514 -10.86 2.57 -14.72
C GLY A 514 -11.12 2.15 -13.26
N ASN A 515 -11.43 0.88 -12.99
CA ASN A 515 -11.68 0.34 -11.64
C ASN A 515 -10.89 -0.95 -11.38
N ALA A 516 -9.72 -0.77 -10.75
CA ALA A 516 -8.81 -1.83 -10.32
C ALA A 516 -8.57 -1.77 -8.78
N HIS A 517 -9.63 -1.52 -8.00
CA HIS A 517 -9.54 -1.27 -6.57
C HIS A 517 -9.65 -2.56 -5.73
N MET A 518 -8.51 -3.20 -5.47
CA MET A 518 -8.42 -4.55 -4.89
C MET A 518 -9.22 -4.73 -3.58
N ILE A 519 -8.96 -3.88 -2.58
CA ILE A 519 -9.55 -3.99 -1.25
C ILE A 519 -11.08 -3.80 -1.23
N GLU A 520 -11.65 -3.03 -2.17
CA GLU A 520 -13.10 -2.85 -2.28
C GLU A 520 -13.79 -4.07 -2.90
N ILE A 521 -13.23 -4.61 -3.97
CA ILE A 521 -13.76 -5.80 -4.63
C ILE A 521 -13.64 -7.03 -3.69
N LEU A 522 -12.55 -7.13 -2.93
CA LEU A 522 -12.40 -8.15 -1.89
C LEU A 522 -13.40 -7.96 -0.74
N ARG A 523 -13.65 -6.74 -0.26
CA ARG A 523 -14.68 -6.46 0.76
C ARG A 523 -16.05 -6.94 0.32
N ASP A 524 -16.44 -6.66 -0.91
CA ASP A 524 -17.74 -7.04 -1.45
C ASP A 524 -17.84 -8.56 -1.66
N ARG A 525 -16.73 -9.23 -2.05
CA ARG A 525 -16.65 -10.70 -2.16
C ARG A 525 -16.68 -11.41 -0.82
N VAL A 526 -15.92 -10.96 0.17
CA VAL A 526 -16.01 -11.48 1.55
C VAL A 526 -17.42 -11.26 2.10
N GLY A 527 -18.00 -10.09 1.82
CA GLY A 527 -19.37 -9.72 2.17
C GLY A 527 -19.57 -9.46 3.66
N PRO A 528 -20.74 -8.93 4.05
CA PRO A 528 -20.95 -8.32 5.37
C PRO A 528 -21.03 -9.32 6.53
N ASN A 529 -21.11 -10.62 6.28
CA ASN A 529 -21.49 -11.62 7.29
C ASN A 529 -20.33 -12.49 7.80
N VAL A 530 -19.25 -12.66 7.03
CA VAL A 530 -18.17 -13.60 7.41
C VAL A 530 -17.37 -13.07 8.59
N ILE A 531 -16.93 -11.81 8.54
CA ILE A 531 -16.13 -11.18 9.59
C ILE A 531 -16.91 -11.06 10.91
N PRO A 532 -18.17 -10.57 10.95
CA PRO A 532 -18.95 -10.55 12.18
C PRO A 532 -19.18 -11.95 12.77
N ALA A 533 -19.42 -12.97 11.95
CA ALA A 533 -19.62 -14.34 12.44
C ALA A 533 -18.38 -14.94 13.12
N ILE A 534 -17.17 -14.61 12.66
CA ILE A 534 -15.91 -15.01 13.31
C ILE A 534 -15.79 -14.32 14.68
N LEU A 535 -15.95 -13.00 14.70
CA LEU A 535 -15.78 -12.16 15.89
C LEU A 535 -16.85 -12.44 16.96
N GLU A 536 -18.11 -12.65 16.56
CA GLU A 536 -19.22 -12.95 17.46
C GLU A 536 -19.19 -14.40 17.99
N ALA A 537 -18.46 -15.31 17.33
CA ALA A 537 -18.12 -16.62 17.86
C ALA A 537 -16.95 -16.59 18.87
N GLY A 538 -16.33 -15.42 19.11
CA GLY A 538 -15.26 -15.22 20.07
C GLY A 538 -13.85 -15.52 19.55
N TYR A 539 -13.67 -15.63 18.23
CA TYR A 539 -12.36 -15.82 17.59
C TYR A 539 -11.87 -14.53 16.95
N ASP A 540 -10.55 -14.34 16.92
CA ASP A 540 -9.91 -13.32 16.10
C ASP A 540 -9.15 -13.95 14.90
N PHE A 541 -8.83 -13.13 13.90
CA PHE A 541 -8.36 -13.60 12.60
C PHE A 541 -7.35 -12.65 11.93
N ASP A 542 -6.53 -13.23 11.05
CA ASP A 542 -5.76 -12.49 10.04
C ASP A 542 -6.27 -12.81 8.63
N PHE A 543 -6.15 -11.83 7.73
CA PHE A 543 -6.24 -12.06 6.31
C PHE A 543 -4.97 -12.73 5.77
N PHE A 544 -5.10 -13.54 4.71
CA PHE A 544 -3.97 -14.02 3.91
C PHE A 544 -4.36 -14.24 2.44
N ASP A 545 -3.38 -14.26 1.53
CA ASP A 545 -3.56 -14.56 0.11
C ASP A 545 -2.55 -15.64 -0.37
N ASP A 546 -2.66 -16.07 -1.64
CA ASP A 546 -1.78 -17.09 -2.25
C ASP A 546 -0.28 -16.73 -2.15
N ASP A 547 0.05 -15.46 -2.36
CA ASP A 547 1.43 -14.97 -2.36
C ASP A 547 2.01 -14.95 -0.94
N ALA A 548 1.23 -14.55 0.07
CA ALA A 548 1.62 -14.66 1.47
C ALA A 548 1.77 -16.13 1.90
N LEU A 549 0.82 -17.00 1.52
CA LEU A 549 0.90 -18.44 1.77
C LEU A 549 2.15 -19.06 1.13
N THR A 550 2.52 -18.63 -0.07
CA THR A 550 3.71 -19.10 -0.79
C THR A 550 5.01 -18.60 -0.15
N LYS A 551 5.05 -17.32 0.29
CA LYS A 551 6.26 -16.68 0.86
C LYS A 551 6.57 -17.15 2.28
N VAL A 552 5.56 -17.23 3.16
CA VAL A 552 5.74 -17.44 4.61
C VAL A 552 4.92 -18.60 5.20
N GLY A 553 4.13 -19.28 4.37
CA GLY A 553 3.20 -20.32 4.80
C GLY A 553 3.78 -21.73 4.83
N ARG A 554 3.43 -22.48 5.88
CA ARG A 554 3.78 -23.90 6.07
C ARG A 554 2.75 -24.61 6.94
N VAL A 555 2.74 -25.94 6.92
CA VAL A 555 1.83 -26.76 7.74
C VAL A 555 2.61 -27.41 8.86
N GLU A 556 2.16 -27.25 10.10
CA GLU A 556 2.74 -27.89 11.29
C GLU A 556 1.63 -28.53 12.14
N LYS A 557 1.48 -29.86 12.09
CA LYS A 557 0.65 -30.66 13.03
C LYS A 557 -0.78 -30.14 13.28
N GLY A 558 -1.53 -29.87 12.22
CA GLY A 558 -2.92 -29.37 12.33
C GLY A 558 -3.03 -27.85 12.42
N GLU A 559 -1.91 -27.14 12.32
CA GLU A 559 -1.84 -25.68 12.24
C GLU A 559 -1.32 -25.25 10.86
N LEU A 560 -1.96 -24.25 10.28
CA LEU A 560 -1.38 -23.45 9.21
C LEU A 560 -0.53 -22.39 9.90
N VAL A 561 0.75 -22.28 9.53
CA VAL A 561 1.67 -21.32 10.13
C VAL A 561 2.09 -20.32 9.08
N LEU A 562 1.74 -19.05 9.28
CA LEU A 562 2.11 -17.93 8.41
C LEU A 562 3.03 -17.01 9.22
N GLY A 563 4.30 -16.91 8.81
CA GLY A 563 5.30 -16.21 9.62
C GLY A 563 5.50 -16.89 10.98
N SER A 564 5.24 -16.18 12.07
CA SER A 564 5.25 -16.70 13.44
C SER A 564 3.88 -17.17 13.96
N ASN A 565 2.77 -16.79 13.30
CA ASN A 565 1.42 -17.01 13.77
C ASN A 565 0.85 -18.36 13.31
N ARG A 566 -0.03 -18.95 14.14
CA ARG A 566 -0.51 -20.33 14.03
C ARG A 566 -2.03 -20.35 14.03
N TYR A 567 -2.62 -20.80 12.92
CA TYR A 567 -4.06 -20.82 12.70
C TYR A 567 -4.56 -22.26 12.65
N ARG A 568 -5.67 -22.51 13.34
CA ARG A 568 -6.31 -23.84 13.44
C ARG A 568 -7.49 -23.99 12.48
N VAL A 569 -8.00 -22.86 11.99
CA VAL A 569 -9.09 -22.78 11.01
C VAL A 569 -8.66 -21.92 9.83
N VAL A 570 -8.95 -22.36 8.61
CA VAL A 570 -8.91 -21.54 7.39
C VAL A 570 -10.33 -21.34 6.89
N ILE A 571 -10.71 -20.10 6.58
CA ILE A 571 -12.01 -19.79 5.99
C ILE A 571 -11.82 -19.28 4.56
N LEU A 572 -12.55 -19.89 3.61
CA LEU A 572 -12.60 -19.52 2.20
C LEU A 572 -13.95 -18.82 1.91
N PRO A 573 -13.98 -17.48 1.77
CA PRO A 573 -15.23 -16.73 1.70
C PRO A 573 -15.78 -16.63 0.27
N GLY A 574 -16.56 -17.62 -0.17
CA GLY A 574 -17.23 -17.58 -1.48
C GLY A 574 -16.29 -17.66 -2.70
N VAL A 575 -15.16 -18.35 -2.53
CA VAL A 575 -14.09 -18.47 -3.54
C VAL A 575 -14.54 -19.31 -4.74
N GLU A 576 -14.32 -18.81 -5.95
CA GLU A 576 -14.50 -19.55 -7.21
C GLU A 576 -13.16 -20.06 -7.73
N ARG A 577 -12.19 -19.15 -7.85
CA ARG A 577 -10.84 -19.38 -8.36
C ARG A 577 -9.84 -19.58 -7.23
N ILE A 578 -9.04 -20.64 -7.34
CA ILE A 578 -7.94 -20.88 -6.41
C ILE A 578 -6.78 -21.56 -7.14
N SER A 579 -5.55 -21.15 -6.83
CA SER A 579 -4.39 -21.81 -7.40
C SER A 579 -4.28 -23.26 -6.91
N LEU A 580 -3.78 -24.14 -7.77
CA LEU A 580 -3.63 -25.56 -7.44
C LEU A 580 -2.66 -25.78 -6.26
N ASP A 581 -1.65 -24.92 -6.12
CA ASP A 581 -0.66 -25.04 -5.05
C ASP A 581 -1.19 -24.54 -3.70
N THR A 582 -1.96 -23.44 -3.68
CA THR A 582 -2.77 -23.06 -2.50
C THR A 582 -3.71 -24.18 -2.10
N LEU A 583 -4.48 -24.72 -3.04
CA LEU A 583 -5.46 -25.75 -2.74
C LEU A 583 -4.81 -27.06 -2.24
N ARG A 584 -3.63 -27.43 -2.75
CA ARG A 584 -2.81 -28.53 -2.22
C ARG A 584 -2.28 -28.23 -0.81
N LYS A 585 -1.87 -27.00 -0.53
CA LYS A 585 -1.42 -26.57 0.81
C LYS A 585 -2.56 -26.63 1.83
N LEU A 586 -3.79 -26.33 1.40
CA LEU A 586 -5.00 -26.50 2.21
C LEU A 586 -5.40 -27.97 2.39
N GLU A 587 -5.22 -28.83 1.37
CA GLU A 587 -5.37 -30.29 1.52
C GLU A 587 -4.34 -30.87 2.51
N GLU A 588 -3.08 -30.42 2.47
CA GLU A 588 -2.04 -30.78 3.43
C GLU A 588 -2.40 -30.35 4.87
N PHE A 589 -2.84 -29.10 5.03
CA PHE A 589 -3.30 -28.55 6.31
C PHE A 589 -4.47 -29.35 6.90
N ALA A 590 -5.52 -29.58 6.12
CA ALA A 590 -6.68 -30.37 6.56
C ALA A 590 -6.30 -31.80 6.96
N ARG A 591 -5.51 -32.49 6.12
CA ARG A 591 -5.00 -33.85 6.41
C ARG A 591 -4.11 -33.90 7.66
N SER A 592 -3.49 -32.80 8.05
CA SER A 592 -2.69 -32.71 9.28
C SER A 592 -3.52 -32.49 10.56
N GLY A 593 -4.83 -32.28 10.43
CA GLY A 593 -5.77 -32.04 11.54
C GLY A 593 -6.35 -30.62 11.61
N GLY A 594 -6.04 -29.77 10.62
CA GLY A 594 -6.61 -28.42 10.49
C GLY A 594 -8.04 -28.42 9.96
N ILE A 595 -8.77 -27.32 10.18
CA ILE A 595 -10.16 -27.16 9.71
C ILE A 595 -10.19 -26.18 8.54
N VAL A 596 -10.73 -26.59 7.39
CA VAL A 596 -10.96 -25.69 6.24
C VAL A 596 -12.47 -25.54 6.02
N ILE A 597 -12.97 -24.30 6.01
CA ILE A 597 -14.39 -23.97 5.85
C ILE A 597 -14.58 -23.17 4.57
N ALA A 598 -15.21 -23.77 3.56
CA ALA A 598 -15.69 -23.04 2.39
C ALA A 598 -17.10 -22.49 2.65
N THR A 599 -17.28 -21.16 2.52
CA THR A 599 -18.61 -20.53 2.65
C THR A 599 -19.24 -20.30 1.28
N ARG A 600 -20.57 -20.46 1.17
CA ARG A 600 -21.39 -20.32 -0.05
C ARG A 600 -21.14 -21.34 -1.16
N ARG A 601 -19.89 -21.58 -1.54
CA ARG A 601 -19.46 -22.54 -2.58
C ARG A 601 -18.09 -23.13 -2.22
N ARG A 602 -17.73 -24.27 -2.80
CA ARG A 602 -16.34 -24.72 -2.88
C ARG A 602 -15.62 -24.05 -4.07
N PRO A 603 -14.31 -23.79 -3.99
CA PRO A 603 -13.54 -23.32 -5.13
C PRO A 603 -13.31 -24.48 -6.10
N ASP A 604 -13.56 -24.29 -7.38
CA ASP A 604 -13.57 -25.35 -8.40
C ASP A 604 -13.15 -24.86 -9.80
N VAL A 605 -12.64 -23.62 -9.88
CA VAL A 605 -12.08 -23.00 -11.08
C VAL A 605 -10.57 -22.83 -10.90
N ALA A 606 -9.80 -23.27 -11.88
CA ALA A 606 -8.36 -23.04 -11.95
C ALA A 606 -8.09 -21.68 -12.64
N PRO A 607 -7.20 -20.82 -12.10
CA PRO A 607 -7.14 -19.39 -12.47
C PRO A 607 -6.23 -19.06 -13.66
N GLY A 608 -6.76 -18.33 -14.63
CA GLY A 608 -6.00 -17.72 -15.73
C GLY A 608 -6.32 -18.30 -17.11
N PHE A 609 -6.05 -17.54 -18.16
CA PHE A 609 -6.57 -17.82 -19.50
C PHE A 609 -5.87 -19.00 -20.21
N GLN A 610 -4.59 -19.24 -19.91
CA GLN A 610 -3.82 -20.35 -20.47
C GLN A 610 -3.91 -21.66 -19.66
N THR A 611 -4.76 -21.70 -18.62
CA THR A 611 -4.96 -22.88 -17.80
C THR A 611 -5.34 -24.09 -18.64
N THR A 612 -4.66 -25.21 -18.43
CA THR A 612 -4.91 -26.45 -19.15
C THR A 612 -6.10 -27.22 -18.55
N LYS A 613 -6.78 -28.02 -19.38
CA LYS A 613 -7.82 -28.97 -18.90
C LYS A 613 -7.30 -29.93 -17.82
N ALA A 614 -6.00 -30.22 -17.79
CA ALA A 614 -5.39 -31.03 -16.75
C ALA A 614 -5.37 -30.30 -15.40
N GLU A 615 -4.99 -29.01 -15.39
CA GLU A 615 -5.02 -28.17 -14.18
C GLU A 615 -6.44 -27.91 -13.69
N GLU A 616 -7.40 -27.64 -14.60
CA GLU A 616 -8.84 -27.54 -14.27
C GLU A 616 -9.33 -28.82 -13.57
N THR A 617 -8.96 -29.99 -14.11
CA THR A 617 -9.35 -31.29 -13.55
C THR A 617 -8.70 -31.49 -12.18
N GLN A 618 -7.40 -31.18 -12.04
CA GLN A 618 -6.68 -31.30 -10.76
C GLN A 618 -7.25 -30.39 -9.67
N VAL A 619 -7.60 -29.13 -9.98
CA VAL A 619 -8.24 -28.23 -9.01
C VAL A 619 -9.60 -28.78 -8.56
N ARG A 620 -10.43 -29.26 -9.49
CA ARG A 620 -11.73 -29.87 -9.16
C ARG A 620 -11.60 -31.13 -8.30
N GLU A 621 -10.63 -32.00 -8.61
CA GLU A 621 -10.36 -33.22 -7.84
C GLU A 621 -9.84 -32.94 -6.43
N VAL A 622 -8.88 -32.00 -6.27
CA VAL A 622 -8.37 -31.62 -4.94
C VAL A 622 -9.48 -30.95 -4.12
N SER A 623 -10.24 -30.04 -4.73
CA SER A 623 -11.41 -29.40 -4.13
C SER A 623 -12.44 -30.42 -3.65
N GLN A 624 -12.75 -31.42 -4.48
CA GLN A 624 -13.68 -32.47 -4.11
C GLN A 624 -13.18 -33.27 -2.91
N ARG A 625 -11.91 -33.73 -2.92
CA ARG A 625 -11.34 -34.46 -1.78
C ARG A 625 -11.30 -33.65 -0.49
N LEU A 626 -11.10 -32.33 -0.57
CA LEU A 626 -11.01 -31.45 0.60
C LEU A 626 -12.37 -31.22 1.28
N PHE A 627 -13.48 -31.27 0.54
CA PHE A 627 -14.81 -30.90 1.06
C PHE A 627 -15.87 -32.01 1.00
N GLU A 628 -15.63 -33.11 0.30
CA GLU A 628 -16.56 -34.25 0.16
C GLU A 628 -15.95 -35.60 0.63
N GLY A 629 -14.71 -35.61 1.13
CA GLY A 629 -13.96 -36.81 1.56
C GLY A 629 -13.66 -36.89 3.06
#